data_AF-A0A8J7VWA8-F1
#
_entry.id   AF-A0A8J7VWA8-F1
#
_cell.length_a   1.000
_cell.length_b   1.000
_cell.length_c   1.000
_cell.angle_alpha   90.00
_cell.angle_beta   90.00
_cell.angle_gamma   90.00
#
_symmetry.space_group_name_H-M   'P 1'
#
loop_
_entity.id
_entity.type
_entity.pdbx_description
1 polymer ?
#
loop_
_entity_poly.entity_id
_entity_poly.type
_entity_poly.pdbx_seq_one_letter_code
_entity_poly.pdbx_strand_id
1 'polypeptide(L)'
;LNVYLGGYLEHTPSWLVWQRDTLIGEYDAREAHIDAGFTWLLGRRQELRLKLQAIALEGELRQAYRIAPDGEALASAETVDDLSVRTLGVQLRYRYELAPLSFLYVVYGRGGYAEDPYADQGTGALLGDAFDLRDDEQLLVKLSYRFEI
;
A
#
# COMPACT_ATOMS: atom_id res chain seq x y z
N LEU A 1 -2.01 -22.16 -13.86
CA LEU A 1 -2.44 -20.80 -13.46
C LEU A 1 -2.47 -20.77 -11.95
N ASN A 2 -1.78 -19.83 -11.32
CA ASN A 2 -1.82 -19.61 -9.87
C ASN A 2 -2.47 -18.25 -9.64
N VAL A 3 -3.43 -18.17 -8.72
CA VAL A 3 -4.18 -16.96 -8.38
C VAL A 3 -4.28 -16.90 -6.87
N TYR A 4 -4.15 -15.70 -6.31
CA TYR A 4 -4.52 -15.41 -4.93
C TYR A 4 -5.32 -14.11 -4.87
N LEU A 5 -6.24 -14.07 -3.94
CA LEU A 5 -7.01 -12.89 -3.57
C LEU A 5 -7.17 -12.93 -2.04
N GLY A 6 -6.89 -11.83 -1.40
CA GLY A 6 -6.99 -11.64 0.03
C GLY A 6 -7.39 -10.21 0.33
N GLY A 7 -7.86 -10.01 1.55
CA GLY A 7 -8.17 -8.70 2.06
C GLY A 7 -8.77 -8.80 3.45
N TYR A 8 -8.72 -7.71 4.19
CA TYR A 8 -9.31 -7.59 5.50
C TYR A 8 -9.82 -6.18 5.75
N LEU A 9 -10.75 -6.10 6.70
CA LEU A 9 -11.16 -4.86 7.33
C LEU A 9 -10.80 -4.96 8.80
N GLU A 10 -10.12 -3.96 9.33
CA GLU A 10 -9.74 -3.88 10.74
C GLU A 10 -10.30 -2.61 11.37
N HIS A 11 -10.69 -2.71 12.64
CA HIS A 11 -11.16 -1.60 13.44
C HIS A 11 -10.41 -1.59 14.76
N THR A 12 -9.64 -0.53 15.00
CA THR A 12 -8.82 -0.33 16.20
C THR A 12 -9.30 0.92 16.92
N PRO A 13 -10.18 0.79 17.93
CA PRO A 13 -10.90 1.94 18.51
C PRO A 13 -10.04 2.88 19.37
N SER A 14 -8.83 2.47 19.74
CA SER A 14 -7.89 3.25 20.55
C SER A 14 -6.47 2.95 20.07
N TRP A 15 -6.15 3.49 18.89
CA TRP A 15 -4.83 3.39 18.32
C TRP A 15 -3.99 4.60 18.72
N LEU A 16 -2.89 4.37 19.43
CA LEU A 16 -1.99 5.42 19.90
C LEU A 16 -0.86 5.63 18.89
N VAL A 17 -0.78 6.83 18.33
CA VAL A 17 0.22 7.22 17.34
C VAL A 17 1.03 8.40 17.87
N TRP A 18 2.35 8.22 17.94
CA TRP A 18 3.28 9.28 18.30
C TRP A 18 3.30 10.38 17.24
N GLN A 19 3.26 11.64 17.68
CA GLN A 19 3.19 12.81 16.81
C GLN A 19 4.52 13.57 16.79
N ARG A 20 4.94 14.07 17.96
CA ARG A 20 6.18 14.84 18.16
C ARG A 20 6.49 14.93 19.64
N ASP A 21 7.77 15.06 20.02
CA ASP A 21 8.19 15.15 21.42
C ASP A 21 7.52 14.07 22.30
N THR A 22 6.69 14.49 23.26
CA THR A 22 5.87 13.66 24.14
C THR A 22 4.38 13.68 23.78
N LEU A 23 4.01 14.21 22.62
CA LEU A 23 2.63 14.28 22.11
C LEU A 23 2.26 12.98 21.39
N ILE A 24 1.14 12.40 21.80
CA ILE A 24 0.55 11.19 21.21
C ILE A 24 -0.91 11.49 20.86
N GLY A 25 -1.35 11.10 19.68
CA GLY A 25 -2.76 11.10 19.29
C GLY A 25 -3.36 9.71 19.51
N GLU A 26 -4.54 9.66 20.13
CA GLU A 26 -5.40 8.48 20.18
C GLU A 26 -6.45 8.59 19.09
N TYR A 27 -6.54 7.56 18.26
CA TYR A 27 -7.42 7.53 17.09
C TYR A 27 -8.40 6.37 17.18
N ASP A 28 -9.61 6.59 16.68
CA ASP A 28 -10.51 5.52 16.27
C ASP A 28 -10.22 5.16 14.82
N ALA A 29 -9.42 4.11 14.64
CA ALA A 29 -8.83 3.77 13.36
C ALA A 29 -9.56 2.62 12.67
N ARG A 30 -9.74 2.74 11.36
CA ARG A 30 -10.28 1.72 10.48
C ARG A 30 -9.32 1.51 9.32
N GLU A 31 -9.07 0.26 8.98
CA GLU A 31 -8.21 -0.11 7.86
C GLU A 31 -8.96 -1.04 6.90
N ALA A 32 -8.75 -0.83 5.61
CA ALA A 32 -9.12 -1.75 4.56
C ALA A 32 -7.89 -2.12 3.73
N HIS A 33 -7.64 -3.42 3.61
CA HIS A 33 -6.51 -3.96 2.85
C HIS A 33 -7.03 -4.92 1.79
N ILE A 34 -6.54 -4.80 0.56
CA ILE A 34 -6.73 -5.76 -0.52
C ILE A 34 -5.38 -6.20 -1.08
N ASP A 35 -5.22 -7.51 -1.24
CA ASP A 35 -4.11 -8.17 -1.92
C ASP A 35 -4.63 -9.06 -3.04
N ALA A 36 -4.09 -8.91 -4.24
CA ALA A 36 -4.42 -9.80 -5.33
C ALA A 36 -3.21 -10.10 -6.20
N GLY A 37 -3.22 -11.25 -6.84
CA GLY A 37 -2.22 -11.55 -7.82
C GLY A 37 -2.52 -12.80 -8.61
N PHE A 38 -1.89 -12.89 -9.77
CA PHE A 38 -1.90 -14.10 -10.55
C PHE A 38 -0.55 -14.34 -11.22
N THR A 39 -0.26 -15.61 -11.50
CA THR A 39 0.83 -16.04 -12.37
C THR A 39 0.29 -17.02 -13.40
N TRP A 40 0.36 -16.62 -14.66
CA TRP A 40 -0.05 -17.41 -15.82
C TRP A 40 1.16 -17.78 -16.66
N LEU A 41 1.36 -19.09 -16.86
CA LEU A 41 2.32 -19.62 -17.82
C LEU A 41 1.61 -19.81 -19.17
N LEU A 42 1.91 -18.95 -20.15
CA LEU A 42 1.39 -19.04 -21.51
C LEU A 42 2.29 -20.00 -22.32
N GLY A 43 1.94 -21.28 -22.31
CA GLY A 43 2.79 -22.32 -22.89
C GLY A 43 4.09 -22.51 -22.09
N ARG A 44 5.18 -22.86 -22.78
CA ARG A 44 6.45 -23.24 -22.13
C ARG A 44 7.46 -22.10 -21.99
N ARG A 45 7.26 -20.99 -22.70
CA ARG A 45 8.26 -19.90 -22.83
C ARG A 45 7.76 -18.56 -22.32
N GLN A 46 6.49 -18.42 -22.00
CA GLN A 46 5.91 -17.13 -21.60
C GLN A 46 5.32 -17.23 -20.19
N GLU A 47 5.61 -16.22 -19.37
CA GLU A 47 5.04 -16.06 -18.03
C GLU A 47 4.50 -14.64 -17.90
N LEU A 48 3.24 -14.51 -17.52
CA LEU A 48 2.60 -13.26 -17.14
C LEU A 48 2.29 -13.29 -15.65
N ARG A 49 2.70 -12.26 -14.91
CA ARG A 49 2.44 -12.12 -13.48
C ARG A 49 1.87 -10.75 -13.19
N LEU A 50 0.79 -10.72 -12.40
CA LEU A 50 0.25 -9.51 -11.81
C LEU A 50 0.36 -9.60 -10.28
N LYS A 51 0.72 -8.49 -9.65
CA LYS A 51 0.57 -8.26 -8.21
C LYS A 51 -0.14 -6.94 -8.00
N LEU A 52 -1.04 -6.90 -7.03
CA LEU A 52 -1.81 -5.75 -6.61
C LEU A 52 -1.88 -5.75 -5.09
N GLN A 53 -1.64 -4.61 -4.49
CA GLN A 53 -1.87 -4.32 -3.07
C GLN A 53 -2.48 -2.92 -2.98
N ALA A 54 -3.55 -2.79 -2.20
CA ALA A 54 -4.20 -1.52 -1.92
C ALA A 54 -4.52 -1.44 -0.42
N ILE A 55 -4.17 -0.32 0.21
CA ILE A 55 -4.40 -0.07 1.63
C ILE A 55 -5.10 1.28 1.75
N ALA A 56 -6.15 1.34 2.56
CA ALA A 56 -6.84 2.55 2.98
C ALA A 56 -6.99 2.54 4.50
N LEU A 57 -6.44 3.53 5.16
CA LEU A 57 -6.45 3.70 6.60
C LEU A 57 -7.05 5.06 6.92
N GLU A 58 -7.99 5.08 7.83
CA GLU A 58 -8.62 6.30 8.33
C GLU A 58 -8.61 6.25 9.85
N GLY A 59 -8.29 7.34 10.51
CA GLY A 59 -8.25 7.48 11.95
C GLY A 59 -8.82 8.83 12.35
N GLU A 60 -9.99 8.81 12.97
CA GLU A 60 -10.58 10.00 13.58
C GLU A 60 -9.91 10.24 14.94
N LEU A 61 -9.35 11.43 15.16
CA LEU A 61 -8.71 11.76 16.42
C LEU A 61 -9.76 11.77 17.55
N ARG A 62 -9.50 10.97 18.58
CA ARG A 62 -10.31 10.94 19.81
C ARG A 62 -9.77 11.90 20.86
N GLN A 63 -8.46 11.87 21.09
CA GLN A 63 -7.82 12.68 22.11
C GLN A 63 -6.31 12.79 21.89
N ALA A 64 -5.74 13.95 22.20
CA ALA A 64 -4.28 14.12 22.27
C ALA A 64 -3.80 13.98 23.72
N TYR A 65 -2.62 13.40 23.92
CA TYR A 65 -1.98 13.22 25.23
C TYR A 65 -0.54 13.73 25.22
N ARG A 66 -0.12 14.34 26.32
CA ARG A 66 1.28 14.64 26.62
C ARG A 66 1.79 13.70 27.70
N ILE A 67 2.87 12.99 27.41
CA ILE A 67 3.55 12.17 28.41
C ILE A 67 4.39 13.08 29.31
N ALA A 68 4.05 13.09 30.60
CA ALA A 68 4.76 13.80 31.64
C ALA A 68 6.11 13.11 31.97
N PRO A 69 7.06 13.80 32.62
CA PRO A 69 8.38 13.23 32.93
C PRO A 69 8.36 11.98 33.81
N ASP A 70 7.28 11.79 34.58
CA ASP A 70 7.02 10.60 35.41
C ASP A 70 6.34 9.45 34.65
N GLY A 71 6.02 9.66 33.36
CA GLY A 71 5.38 8.68 32.49
C GLY A 71 3.85 8.74 32.45
N GLU A 72 3.22 9.68 33.16
CA GLU A 72 1.76 9.84 33.12
C GLU A 72 1.30 10.45 31.78
N ALA A 73 0.25 9.87 31.17
CA ALA A 73 -0.37 10.41 29.97
C ALA A 73 -1.45 11.43 30.34
N LEU A 74 -1.17 12.72 30.13
CA LEU A 74 -2.06 13.82 30.45
C LEU A 74 -2.81 14.28 29.21
N ALA A 75 -4.14 14.43 29.31
CA ALA A 75 -4.95 14.98 28.23
C ALA A 75 -4.43 16.37 27.80
N SER A 76 -4.19 16.55 26.51
CA SER A 76 -3.76 17.80 25.89
C SER A 76 -4.88 18.37 25.02
N ALA A 77 -4.96 19.70 24.98
CA ALA A 77 -5.84 20.45 24.06
C ALA A 77 -5.11 20.87 22.78
N GLU A 78 -3.89 20.37 22.55
CA GLU A 78 -3.17 20.60 21.31
C GLU A 78 -3.92 20.02 20.12
N THR A 79 -3.95 20.81 19.04
CA THR A 79 -4.50 20.37 17.76
C THR A 79 -3.58 19.33 17.14
N VAL A 80 -4.13 18.14 16.92
CA VAL A 80 -3.56 17.07 16.12
C VAL A 80 -4.56 16.81 15.00
N ASP A 81 -4.07 16.56 13.79
CA ASP A 81 -4.94 16.27 12.66
C ASP A 81 -5.46 14.83 12.74
N ASP A 82 -6.57 14.57 12.04
CA ASP A 82 -6.99 13.21 11.74
C ASP A 82 -5.94 12.52 10.86
N LEU A 83 -6.05 11.20 10.75
CA LEU A 83 -5.22 10.42 9.84
C LEU A 83 -6.08 9.88 8.70
N SER A 84 -5.69 10.15 7.46
CA SER A 84 -6.26 9.49 6.29
C SER A 84 -5.13 9.16 5.33
N VAL A 85 -4.88 7.87 5.13
CA VAL A 85 -3.76 7.36 4.34
C VAL A 85 -4.28 6.36 3.33
N ARG A 86 -3.86 6.51 2.08
CA ARG A 86 -4.14 5.55 1.01
C ARG A 86 -2.87 5.22 0.23
N THR A 87 -2.69 3.95 -0.08
CA THR A 87 -1.53 3.45 -0.83
C THR A 87 -1.97 2.44 -1.87
N LEU A 88 -1.37 2.52 -3.06
CA LEU A 88 -1.55 1.55 -4.14
C LEU A 88 -0.19 1.03 -4.62
N GLY A 89 -0.11 -0.28 -4.86
CA GLY A 89 0.99 -0.91 -5.57
C GLY A 89 0.48 -1.94 -6.57
N VAL A 90 0.72 -1.72 -7.86
CA VAL A 90 0.39 -2.62 -8.96
C VAL A 90 1.64 -2.91 -9.77
N GLN A 91 1.89 -4.19 -10.07
CA GLN A 91 3.00 -4.60 -10.93
C GLN A 91 2.57 -5.71 -11.88
N LEU A 92 2.66 -5.42 -13.18
CA LEU A 92 2.49 -6.37 -14.26
C LEU A 92 3.86 -6.72 -14.85
N ARG A 93 4.22 -8.01 -14.82
CA ARG A 93 5.46 -8.52 -15.40
C ARG A 93 5.15 -9.57 -16.45
N TYR A 94 5.64 -9.33 -17.66
CA TYR A 94 5.71 -10.31 -18.73
C TYR A 94 7.16 -10.77 -18.92
N ARG A 95 7.37 -12.09 -18.96
CA ARG A 95 8.65 -12.72 -19.28
C ARG A 95 8.47 -13.64 -20.47
N TYR A 96 9.31 -13.48 -21.49
CA TYR A 96 9.38 -14.37 -22.63
C TYR A 96 10.78 -14.96 -22.80
N GLU A 97 10.88 -16.29 -22.90
CA GLU A 97 12.10 -17.02 -23.22
C GLU A 97 12.24 -17.14 -24.74
N LEU A 98 13.25 -16.47 -25.29
CA LEU A 98 13.55 -16.45 -26.73
C LEU A 98 14.33 -17.71 -27.13
N ALA A 99 15.31 -18.09 -26.31
CA ALA A 99 16.20 -19.23 -26.45
C ALA A 99 16.63 -19.70 -25.05
N PRO A 100 17.27 -20.88 -24.89
CA PRO A 100 17.75 -21.32 -23.58
C PRO A 100 18.58 -20.23 -22.90
N LEU A 101 18.13 -19.81 -21.72
CA LEU A 101 18.75 -18.73 -20.92
C LEU A 101 18.75 -17.33 -21.57
N SER A 102 17.92 -17.10 -22.59
CA SER A 102 17.73 -15.79 -23.23
C SER A 102 16.29 -15.32 -23.04
N PHE A 103 16.11 -14.16 -22.44
CA PHE A 103 14.82 -13.68 -21.95
C PHE A 103 14.55 -12.21 -22.31
N LEU A 104 13.31 -11.91 -22.66
CA LEU A 104 12.74 -10.58 -22.68
C LEU A 104 11.87 -10.40 -21.42
N TYR A 105 12.07 -9.30 -20.71
CA TYR A 105 11.24 -8.87 -19.60
C TYR A 105 10.60 -7.53 -19.95
N VAL A 106 9.29 -7.44 -19.75
CA VAL A 106 8.53 -6.20 -19.79
C VAL A 106 7.83 -6.07 -18.44
N VAL A 107 8.15 -5.01 -17.70
CA VAL A 107 7.59 -4.74 -16.38
C VAL A 107 6.92 -3.39 -16.42
N TYR A 108 5.66 -3.36 -16.07
CA TYR A 108 4.91 -2.14 -15.80
C TYR A 108 4.60 -2.09 -14.31
N GLY A 109 4.99 -1.01 -13.66
CA GLY A 109 4.69 -0.70 -12.27
C GLY A 109 3.85 0.57 -12.20
N ARG A 110 2.83 0.57 -11.35
CA ARG A 110 2.04 1.74 -10.98
C ARG A 110 1.79 1.72 -9.49
N GLY A 111 1.87 2.87 -8.84
CA GLY A 111 1.50 3.01 -7.45
C GLY A 111 1.42 4.46 -7.03
N GLY A 112 1.27 4.63 -5.72
CA GLY A 112 1.28 5.94 -5.10
C GLY A 112 0.93 5.89 -3.63
N TYR A 113 1.07 7.04 -3.01
CA TYR A 113 0.80 7.28 -1.60
C TYR A 113 0.17 8.66 -1.50
N ALA A 114 -0.96 8.75 -0.81
CA ALA A 114 -1.54 10.03 -0.44
C ALA A 114 -1.97 10.00 1.02
N GLU A 115 -1.85 11.17 1.64
CA GLU A 115 -2.23 11.41 3.02
C GLU A 115 -3.00 12.73 3.10
N ASP A 116 -4.11 12.72 3.82
CA ASP A 116 -4.98 13.86 4.04
C ASP A 116 -5.21 14.06 5.56
N PRO A 117 -5.31 15.31 6.04
CA PRO A 117 -5.45 15.60 7.48
C PRO A 117 -6.89 15.48 8.02
N TYR A 118 -7.79 14.83 7.26
CA TYR A 118 -9.21 14.72 7.57
C TYR A 118 -9.72 13.29 7.36
N ALA A 119 -10.55 12.81 8.28
CA ALA A 119 -11.17 11.48 8.26
C ALA A 119 -12.71 11.58 8.10
N ASP A 120 -13.21 11.84 6.88
CA ASP A 120 -14.62 12.10 6.63
C ASP A 120 -15.31 11.21 5.57
N GLN A 121 -14.60 10.26 4.96
CA GLN A 121 -15.07 9.59 3.73
C GLN A 121 -15.32 8.09 3.91
N GLY A 122 -14.71 7.46 4.92
CA GLY A 122 -14.78 6.02 5.12
C GLY A 122 -13.73 5.25 4.30
N THR A 123 -13.19 4.18 4.91
CA THR A 123 -12.17 3.32 4.27
C THR A 123 -12.57 2.72 2.92
N GLY A 124 -13.86 2.50 2.66
CA GLY A 124 -14.33 2.00 1.36
C GLY A 124 -14.15 3.01 0.21
N ALA A 125 -14.44 4.28 0.46
CA ALA A 125 -14.24 5.35 -0.52
C ALA A 125 -12.73 5.59 -0.73
N LEU A 126 -11.97 5.70 0.37
CA LEU A 126 -10.51 5.86 0.34
C LEU A 126 -9.80 4.72 -0.40
N LEU A 127 -10.30 3.50 -0.30
CA LEU A 127 -9.77 2.34 -1.03
C LEU A 127 -10.05 2.45 -2.54
N GLY A 128 -11.20 3.01 -2.92
CA GLY A 128 -11.49 3.37 -4.31
C GLY A 128 -10.51 4.42 -4.82
N ASP A 129 -10.31 5.50 -4.06
CA ASP A 129 -9.39 6.59 -4.40
C ASP A 129 -7.93 6.12 -4.50
N ALA A 130 -7.54 5.09 -3.73
CA ALA A 130 -6.22 4.47 -3.87
C ALA A 130 -5.96 4.00 -5.30
N PHE A 131 -6.98 3.50 -6.01
CA PHE A 131 -6.86 3.07 -7.42
C PHE A 131 -6.69 4.22 -8.41
N ASP A 132 -6.92 5.46 -8.00
CA ASP A 132 -6.69 6.66 -8.80
C ASP A 132 -5.27 7.24 -8.59
N LEU A 133 -4.50 6.73 -7.62
CA LEU A 133 -3.11 7.15 -7.40
C LEU A 133 -2.22 6.79 -8.60
N ARG A 134 -1.38 7.75 -9.00
CA ARG A 134 -0.47 7.66 -10.15
C ARG A 134 0.89 8.29 -9.89
N ASP A 135 1.24 8.46 -8.61
CA ASP A 135 2.43 9.21 -8.19
C ASP A 135 3.73 8.54 -8.64
N ASP A 136 3.70 7.21 -8.83
CA ASP A 136 4.82 6.44 -9.36
C ASP A 136 4.35 5.51 -10.49
N GLU A 137 4.80 5.81 -11.72
CA GLU A 137 4.56 4.99 -12.91
C GLU A 137 5.89 4.68 -13.62
N GLN A 138 6.15 3.39 -13.85
CA GLN A 138 7.38 2.95 -14.48
C GLN A 138 7.10 1.86 -15.53
N LEU A 139 7.73 2.00 -16.69
CA LEU A 139 7.85 0.95 -17.69
C LEU A 139 9.32 0.57 -17.86
N LEU A 140 9.64 -0.70 -17.65
CA LEU A 140 10.98 -1.26 -17.83
C LEU A 140 10.96 -2.40 -18.84
N VAL A 141 11.86 -2.31 -19.82
CA VAL A 141 12.10 -3.38 -20.80
C VAL A 141 13.55 -3.82 -20.68
N LYS A 142 13.75 -5.12 -20.48
CA LYS A 142 15.09 -5.74 -20.35
C LYS A 142 15.20 -6.94 -21.27
N LEU A 143 16.25 -6.95 -22.09
CA LEU A 143 16.66 -8.10 -22.89
C LEU A 143 17.92 -8.72 -22.28
N SER A 144 17.89 -10.03 -22.09
CA SER A 144 19.03 -10.85 -21.67
C SER A 144 19.28 -11.89 -22.75
N TYR A 145 20.50 -11.97 -23.25
CA TYR A 145 20.85 -12.92 -24.31
C TYR A 145 22.11 -13.69 -23.92
N ARG A 146 22.07 -15.02 -24.03
CA ARG A 146 23.23 -15.88 -23.86
C ARG A 146 23.87 -16.13 -25.21
N PHE A 147 25.13 -15.72 -25.34
CA PHE A 147 25.96 -16.09 -26.47
C PHE A 147 26.52 -17.51 -26.25
N GLU A 148 26.40 -18.36 -27.26
CA GLU A 148 27.18 -19.60 -27.35
C GLU A 148 28.38 -19.30 -28.25
N ILE A 149 29.59 -19.50 -27.72
CA ILE A 149 30.87 -19.46 -28.45
C ILE A 149 31.34 -20.91 -28.58
#